data_AF-A0A6P2WY17-F1
#
_entry.id   AF-A0A6P2WY17-F1
#
_cell.length_a   1.000
_cell.length_b   1.000
_cell.length_c   1.000
_cell.angle_alpha   90.00
_cell.angle_beta   90.00
_cell.angle_gamma   90.00
#
_symmetry.space_group_name_H-M   'P 1'
#
loop_
_entity.id
_entity.type
_entity.pdbx_description
1 polymer ?
#
loop_
_entity_poly.entity_id
_entity_poly.type
_entity_poly.pdbx_seq_one_letter_code
_entity_poly.pdbx_strand_id
1 'polypeptide(L)'
;MDNVRVCILDQNNQAVERAYRSLERKLKQRNPDAASALAKSQASWTRFADDTCDYVKAANPQQMIPEDARMNCWVDFSQARVRILKKWEAQLDAPPPAQN
;
A
#
# COMPACT_ATOMS: atom_id res chain seq x y z
N MET A 1 13.99 17.05 -12.82
CA MET A 1 12.68 16.76 -12.20
C MET A 1 12.43 15.26 -12.09
N ASP A 2 12.81 14.46 -13.09
CA ASP A 2 12.51 13.01 -13.10
C ASP A 2 13.22 12.21 -12.00
N ASN A 3 14.47 12.54 -11.65
CA ASN A 3 15.18 11.85 -10.56
C ASN A 3 14.49 12.01 -9.19
N VAL A 4 13.83 13.15 -8.96
CA VAL A 4 13.09 13.39 -7.72
C VAL A 4 11.82 12.54 -7.69
N ARG A 5 11.09 12.46 -8.82
CA ARG A 5 9.89 11.62 -8.95
C ARG A 5 10.20 10.15 -8.72
N VAL A 6 11.26 9.64 -9.36
CA VAL A 6 11.72 8.25 -9.19
C VAL A 6 12.05 7.95 -7.74
N CYS A 7 12.77 8.86 -7.06
CA CYS A 7 13.11 8.69 -5.65
C CYS A 7 11.87 8.65 -4.75
N ILE A 8 10.90 9.54 -4.95
CA ILE A 8 9.65 9.57 -4.18
C ILE A 8 8.84 8.28 -4.39
N LEU A 9 8.71 7.83 -5.64
CA LEU A 9 8.00 6.59 -5.96
C LEU A 9 8.69 5.37 -5.34
N ASP A 10 10.01 5.27 -5.45
CA ASP A 10 10.79 4.19 -4.85
C ASP A 10 10.66 4.16 -3.33
N GLN A 11 10.78 5.31 -2.65
CA GLN A 11 10.60 5.39 -1.20
C GLN A 11 9.22 4.90 -0.75
N ASN A 12 8.16 5.27 -1.49
CA ASN A 12 6.79 4.86 -1.18
C ASN A 12 6.56 3.37 -1.47
N ASN A 13 7.08 2.86 -2.59
CA ASN A 13 7.03 1.44 -2.93
C ASN A 13 7.72 0.59 -1.86
N GLN A 14 8.92 1.00 -1.44
CA GLN A 14 9.65 0.33 -0.37
C GLN A 14 8.90 0.40 0.96
N ALA A 15 8.22 1.50 1.27
CA ALA A 15 7.43 1.62 2.50
C ALA A 15 6.25 0.64 2.52
N VAL A 16 5.53 0.52 1.41
CA VAL A 16 4.45 -0.47 1.23
C VAL A 16 5.01 -1.89 1.36
N GLU A 17 6.09 -2.20 0.66
CA GLU A 17 6.70 -3.53 0.64
C GLU A 17 7.20 -3.94 2.03
N ARG A 18 7.86 -3.02 2.77
CA ARG A 18 8.30 -3.27 4.14
C ARG A 18 7.13 -3.57 5.07
N ALA A 19 6.05 -2.79 4.99
CA ALA A 19 4.85 -3.03 5.80
C ALA A 19 4.16 -4.36 5.43
N TYR A 20 4.06 -4.67 4.14
CA TYR A 20 3.49 -5.91 3.63
C TYR A 20 4.27 -7.12 4.13
N ARG A 21 5.60 -7.14 3.95
CA ARG A 21 6.46 -8.25 4.39
C ARG A 21 6.46 -8.45 5.90
N SER A 22 6.34 -7.36 6.67
CA SER A 22 6.23 -7.47 8.13
C SER A 22 4.97 -8.25 8.53
N LEU A 23 3.82 -7.81 8.03
CA LEU A 23 2.53 -8.45 8.28
C LEU A 23 2.49 -9.89 7.73
N GLU A 24 2.94 -10.10 6.50
CA GLU A 24 2.93 -11.41 5.84
C GLU A 24 3.72 -12.46 6.62
N ARG A 25 4.91 -12.10 7.14
CA ARG A 25 5.72 -13.01 7.95
C ARG A 25 5.00 -13.44 9.23
N LYS A 26 4.32 -12.52 9.92
CA LYS A 26 3.54 -12.84 11.13
C LYS A 26 2.34 -13.74 10.81
N LEU A 27 1.63 -13.45 9.73
CA LEU A 27 0.51 -14.27 9.28
C LEU A 27 0.95 -15.67 8.88
N LYS A 28 2.06 -15.83 8.14
CA LYS A 28 2.58 -17.17 7.77
C LYS A 28 2.82 -18.08 8.97
N GLN A 29 3.17 -17.52 10.13
CA GLN A 29 3.40 -18.29 11.35
C GLN A 29 2.10 -18.63 12.10
N ARG A 30 1.07 -17.78 12.01
CA ARG A 30 -0.14 -17.89 12.86
C ARG A 30 -1.39 -18.34 12.11
N ASN A 31 -1.52 -17.92 10.85
CA ASN A 31 -2.66 -18.18 9.98
C ASN A 31 -2.23 -18.10 8.49
N PRO A 32 -1.76 -19.21 7.91
CA PRO A 32 -1.30 -19.28 6.52
C PRO A 32 -2.38 -18.93 5.48
N ASP A 33 -3.64 -19.23 5.76
CA ASP A 33 -4.76 -18.88 4.88
C ASP A 33 -4.96 -17.37 4.82
N ALA A 34 -4.86 -16.68 5.97
CA ALA A 34 -4.88 -15.22 6.02
C ALA A 34 -3.66 -14.61 5.31
N ALA A 35 -2.48 -15.24 5.37
CA ALA A 35 -1.32 -14.80 4.59
C ALA A 35 -1.58 -14.90 3.07
N SER A 36 -2.20 -16.00 2.62
CA SER A 36 -2.58 -16.19 1.21
C SER A 36 -3.63 -15.18 0.76
N ALA A 37 -4.61 -14.87 1.61
CA ALA A 37 -5.60 -13.83 1.36
C ALA A 37 -4.97 -12.43 1.32
N LEU A 38 -4.00 -12.14 2.20
CA LEU A 38 -3.25 -10.88 2.19
C LEU A 38 -2.48 -10.71 0.87
N ALA A 39 -1.82 -11.75 0.38
CA ALA A 39 -1.09 -11.70 -0.90
C ALA A 39 -2.04 -11.36 -2.08
N LYS A 40 -3.21 -12.01 -2.13
CA LYS A 40 -4.26 -11.69 -3.13
C LYS A 40 -4.76 -10.24 -3.00
N SER A 41 -4.99 -9.79 -1.77
CA SER A 41 -5.39 -8.41 -1.48
C SER A 41 -4.33 -7.41 -1.94
N GLN A 42 -3.04 -7.71 -1.73
CA GLN A 42 -1.93 -6.84 -2.14
C GLN A 42 -1.84 -6.73 -3.66
N ALA A 43 -1.92 -7.85 -4.39
CA ALA A 43 -1.91 -7.84 -5.85
C ALA A 43 -3.11 -7.05 -6.44
N SER A 44 -4.30 -7.26 -5.87
CA SER A 44 -5.51 -6.55 -6.31
C SER A 44 -5.43 -5.05 -6.02
N TRP A 45 -4.89 -4.69 -4.85
CA TRP A 45 -4.67 -3.29 -4.48
C TRP A 45 -3.66 -2.61 -5.43
N THR A 46 -2.55 -3.27 -5.77
CA THR A 46 -1.54 -2.70 -6.69
C THR A 46 -2.17 -2.39 -8.04
N ARG A 47 -2.94 -3.33 -8.60
CA ARG A 47 -3.63 -3.12 -9.87
C ARG A 47 -4.65 -1.99 -9.80
N PHE A 48 -5.48 -1.98 -8.76
CA PHE A 48 -6.48 -0.92 -8.56
C PHE A 48 -5.84 0.47 -8.44
N ALA A 49 -4.74 0.59 -7.67
CA ALA A 49 -4.02 1.84 -7.52
C ALA A 49 -3.42 2.31 -8.85
N ASP A 50 -2.84 1.39 -9.63
CA ASP A 50 -2.24 1.70 -10.93
C ASP A 50 -3.28 2.20 -11.94
N ASP A 51 -4.37 1.44 -12.11
CA ASP A 51 -5.49 1.79 -12.99
C ASP A 51 -6.11 3.14 -12.58
N THR A 52 -6.23 3.40 -11.27
CA THR A 52 -6.77 4.67 -10.74
C THR A 52 -5.83 5.84 -11.02
N CYS A 53 -4.52 5.66 -10.86
CA CYS A 53 -3.56 6.74 -11.10
C CYS A 53 -3.34 7.02 -12.59
N ASP A 54 -3.55 6.04 -13.48
CA ASP A 54 -3.69 6.30 -14.92
C ASP A 54 -4.94 7.10 -15.26
N TYR A 55 -6.08 6.79 -14.62
CA TYR A 55 -7.26 7.62 -14.75
C TYR A 55 -7.00 9.06 -14.29
N VAL A 56 -6.38 9.27 -13.11
CA VAL A 56 -6.07 10.62 -12.60
C VAL A 56 -5.13 11.38 -13.53
N LYS A 57 -4.13 10.71 -14.10
CA LYS A 57 -3.25 11.27 -15.13
C LYS A 57 -4.02 11.76 -16.35
N ALA A 58 -4.95 10.94 -16.86
CA ALA A 58 -5.73 11.24 -18.04
C ALA A 58 -6.79 12.33 -17.79
N ALA A 59 -7.45 12.28 -16.63
CA ALA A 59 -8.46 13.25 -16.23
C ALA A 59 -7.86 14.62 -15.87
N ASN A 60 -6.62 14.62 -15.37
CA ASN A 60 -5.84 15.80 -14.93
C ASN A 60 -6.70 16.93 -14.31
N PRO A 61 -7.46 16.64 -13.25
CA PRO A 61 -8.50 17.55 -12.74
C PRO A 61 -7.95 18.89 -12.22
N GLN A 62 -6.66 18.95 -11.90
CA GLN A 62 -5.99 20.13 -11.35
C GLN A 62 -5.15 20.90 -12.38
N GLN A 63 -5.22 20.54 -13.68
CA GLN A 63 -4.41 21.14 -14.76
C GLN A 63 -2.90 21.17 -14.43
N MET A 64 -2.39 20.12 -13.77
CA MET A 64 -0.96 19.99 -13.47
C MET A 64 -0.23 19.17 -14.54
N ILE A 65 1.08 19.00 -14.39
CA ILE A 65 1.85 18.08 -15.25
C ILE A 65 1.28 16.66 -15.03
N PRO A 66 0.85 15.93 -16.08
CA PRO A 66 0.19 14.63 -15.92
C PRO A 66 0.98 13.59 -15.11
N GLU A 67 2.30 13.57 -15.26
CA GLU A 67 3.18 12.68 -14.46
C GLU A 67 3.21 13.06 -12.98
N ASP A 68 3.08 14.34 -12.64
CA ASP A 68 2.96 14.77 -11.25
C ASP A 68 1.61 14.36 -10.67
N ALA A 69 0.53 14.41 -11.46
CA ALA A 69 -0.79 13.93 -11.05
C ALA A 69 -0.78 12.42 -10.74
N ARG A 70 -0.18 11.63 -11.64
CA ARG A 70 0.01 10.18 -11.44
C ARG A 70 0.85 9.89 -10.20
N MET A 71 1.97 10.59 -10.04
CA MET A 71 2.87 10.41 -8.89
C MET A 71 2.16 10.74 -7.58
N ASN A 72 1.49 11.89 -7.48
CA ASN A 72 0.79 12.30 -6.27
C ASN A 72 -0.31 11.31 -5.89
N CYS A 73 -1.08 10.84 -6.88
CA CYS A 73 -2.05 9.76 -6.69
C CYS A 73 -1.39 8.51 -6.09
N TRP A 74 -0.25 8.07 -6.66
CA TRP A 74 0.44 6.87 -6.20
C TRP A 74 0.98 7.02 -4.77
N VAL A 75 1.46 8.22 -4.40
CA VAL A 75 1.89 8.56 -3.04
C VAL A 75 0.72 8.42 -2.06
N ASP A 76 -0.46 8.97 -2.38
CA ASP A 76 -1.64 8.89 -1.52
C ASP A 76 -2.08 7.44 -1.28
N PHE A 77 -2.14 6.64 -2.35
CA PHE A 77 -2.43 5.21 -2.27
C PHE A 77 -1.42 4.47 -1.40
N SER A 78 -0.12 4.72 -1.61
CA SER A 78 0.96 4.08 -0.87
C SER A 78 0.89 4.37 0.62
N GLN A 79 0.70 5.64 0.99
CA GLN A 79 0.57 6.05 2.39
C GLN A 79 -0.68 5.43 3.06
N ALA A 80 -1.81 5.42 2.36
CA ALA A 80 -3.03 4.79 2.85
C ALA A 80 -2.84 3.29 3.09
N ARG A 81 -2.20 2.58 2.15
CA ARG A 81 -1.95 1.15 2.26
C ARG A 81 -1.01 0.83 3.41
N VAL A 82 0.06 1.60 3.60
CA VAL A 82 0.98 1.45 4.75
C VAL A 82 0.22 1.57 6.07
N ARG A 83 -0.67 2.57 6.21
CA ARG A 83 -1.49 2.73 7.43
C ARG A 83 -2.38 1.51 7.69
N ILE A 84 -3.01 0.97 6.65
CA ILE A 84 -3.88 -0.21 6.76
C ILE A 84 -3.08 -1.45 7.16
N LEU A 85 -1.94 -1.71 6.50
CA LEU A 85 -1.10 -2.88 6.79
C LEU A 85 -0.58 -2.85 8.24
N LYS A 86 -0.09 -1.68 8.70
CA LYS A 86 0.35 -1.50 10.09
C LYS A 86 -0.78 -1.67 11.10
N LYS A 87 -1.99 -1.21 10.77
CA LYS A 87 -3.18 -1.41 11.62
C LYS A 87 -3.47 -2.90 11.80
N TRP A 88 -3.50 -3.66 10.72
CA TRP A 88 -3.73 -5.11 10.79
C TRP A 88 -2.62 -5.84 11.53
N GLU A 89 -1.36 -5.41 11.34
CA GLU A 89 -0.23 -5.96 12.09
C GLU A 89 -0.37 -5.72 13.60
N ALA A 90 -0.73 -4.50 14.01
CA ALA A 90 -0.97 -4.19 15.42
C ALA A 90 -2.13 -5.00 16.02
N GLN A 91 -3.17 -5.30 15.23
CA GLN A 91 -4.28 -6.16 15.66
C GLN A 91 -3.84 -7.62 15.89
N LEU A 92 -2.83 -8.11 15.17
CA LEU A 92 -2.25 -9.42 15.43
C LEU A 92 -1.38 -9.43 16.69
N ASP A 93 -0.68 -8.34 16.98
CA ASP A 93 0.19 -8.24 18.15
C ASP A 93 -0.61 -7.99 19.45
N ALA A 94 -1.87 -7.56 19.34
CA ALA A 94 -2.74 -7.36 20.49
C ALA A 94 -2.96 -8.67 21.28
N PRO A 95 -2.92 -8.64 22.62
CA PRO A 95 -3.32 -9.79 23.42
C PRO A 95 -4.77 -10.18 23.10
N PRO A 96 -5.14 -11.47 23.19
CA PRO A 96 -6.53 -11.86 23.10
C PRO A 96 -7.34 -11.09 24.16
N PRO A 97 -8.56 -10.64 23.85
CA PRO A 97 -9.38 -9.92 24.81
C PRO A 97 -9.57 -10.79 26.07
N ALA A 98 -9.41 -10.17 27.24
CA ALA A 98 -9.67 -10.84 28.51
C ALA A 98 -11.10 -11.40 28.48
N GLN A 99 -11.22 -12.72 28.63
CA GLN A 99 -12.50 -13.38 28.79
C GLN A 99 -13.00 -13.04 30.21
N ASN A 100 -14.00 -12.16 30.29
CA ASN A 100 -14.80 -11.95 31.50
C ASN A 100 -16.02 -12.86 31.45
#